data_AF-A0A4S4KUF5-F1
#
_entry.id   AF-A0A4S4KUF5-F1
#
_cell.length_a   1.000
_cell.length_b   1.000
_cell.length_c   1.000
_cell.angle_alpha   90.00
_cell.angle_beta   90.00
_cell.angle_gamma   90.00
#
_symmetry.space_group_name_H-M   'P 1'
#
loop_
_entity.id
_entity.type
_entity.pdbx_description
1 polymer ?
#
loop_
_entity_poly.entity_id
_entity_poly.type
_entity_poly.pdbx_seq_one_letter_code
_entity_poly.pdbx_strand_id
1 'polypeptide(L)'
;MSSFKRRIPATQKTLPPGTRLLSGSSTTFLTSTGIPSLDDILGGGLPLGCSQVILAPDLHSAYGELTQKYYVAQGLAAAQDVYVVDDEGIRFVEECMWMPGSAASSSSVVEESEKNGGEAGEGQDTKIKIAWRYEQMKQFQTTVSSSNQYVV
;
A
#
# COMPACT_ATOMS: atom_id res chain seq x y z
N MET A 1 -20.45 -43.03 -2.95
CA MET A 1 -19.45 -41.96 -2.72
C MET A 1 -18.79 -41.63 -4.04
N SER A 2 -19.22 -40.58 -4.74
CA SER A 2 -18.71 -40.26 -6.06
C SER A 2 -17.42 -39.44 -5.97
N SER A 3 -16.30 -40.10 -6.27
CA SER A 3 -14.96 -39.52 -6.29
C SER A 3 -14.67 -38.96 -7.70
N PHE A 4 -15.28 -37.83 -8.04
CA PHE A 4 -14.86 -37.06 -9.21
C PHE A 4 -13.65 -36.20 -8.85
N LYS A 5 -12.44 -36.77 -8.99
CA LYS A 5 -11.20 -35.97 -9.02
C LYS A 5 -11.06 -35.33 -10.40
N ARG A 6 -11.43 -34.06 -10.51
CA ARG A 6 -11.16 -33.24 -11.70
C ARG A 6 -9.63 -33.10 -11.85
N ARG A 7 -9.03 -33.78 -12.84
CA ARG A 7 -7.66 -33.49 -13.28
C ARG A 7 -7.64 -32.13 -13.94
N ILE A 8 -7.10 -31.14 -13.26
CA ILE A 8 -6.80 -29.82 -13.85
C ILE A 8 -5.42 -29.99 -14.51
N PRO A 9 -5.30 -29.84 -15.84
CA PRO A 9 -3.98 -29.83 -16.47
C PRO A 9 -3.18 -28.64 -15.93
N ALA A 10 -1.98 -28.94 -15.43
CA ALA A 10 -1.04 -28.01 -14.81
C ALA A 10 -0.36 -27.08 -15.84
N THR A 11 -1.16 -26.36 -16.61
CA THR A 11 -0.72 -25.18 -17.35
C THR A 11 -1.55 -24.01 -16.84
N GLN A 12 -1.36 -23.72 -15.56
CA GLN A 12 -1.91 -22.52 -14.95
C GLN A 12 -1.19 -21.35 -15.61
N LYS A 13 -1.85 -20.69 -16.57
CA LYS A 13 -1.38 -19.39 -17.07
C LYS A 13 -1.17 -18.51 -15.84
N THR A 14 0.07 -18.11 -15.60
CA THR A 14 0.41 -17.16 -14.55
C THR A 14 -0.43 -15.92 -14.78
N LEU A 15 -1.23 -15.55 -13.79
CA LEU A 15 -2.03 -14.34 -13.86
C LEU A 15 -1.08 -13.14 -13.98
N PRO A 16 -1.47 -12.08 -14.70
CA PRO A 16 -0.73 -10.82 -14.65
C PRO A 16 -0.53 -10.38 -13.19
N PRO A 17 0.59 -9.74 -12.87
CA PRO A 17 0.91 -9.39 -11.50
C PRO A 17 -0.15 -8.42 -10.94
N GLY A 18 -0.51 -8.58 -9.66
CA GLY A 18 -1.57 -7.79 -9.01
C GLY A 18 -2.99 -8.04 -9.50
N THR A 19 -3.24 -9.11 -10.26
CA THR A 19 -4.58 -9.46 -10.73
C THR A 19 -5.12 -10.74 -10.10
N ARG A 20 -6.43 -10.77 -9.87
CA ARG A 20 -7.17 -11.93 -9.35
C ARG A 20 -8.37 -12.23 -10.22
N LEU A 21 -8.80 -13.48 -10.26
CA LEU A 21 -10.06 -13.85 -10.90
C LEU A 21 -11.24 -13.48 -10.00
N LEU A 22 -12.31 -12.96 -10.61
CA LEU A 22 -13.58 -12.75 -9.92
C LEU A 22 -14.13 -14.09 -9.39
N SER A 23 -14.60 -14.10 -8.15
CA SER A 23 -15.21 -15.29 -7.57
C SER A 23 -16.48 -15.64 -8.35
N GLY A 24 -16.50 -16.81 -9.00
CA GLY A 24 -17.64 -17.27 -9.81
C GLY A 24 -17.55 -16.98 -11.30
N SER A 25 -16.57 -16.20 -11.76
CA SER A 25 -16.28 -15.99 -13.19
C SER A 25 -14.82 -16.29 -13.50
N SER A 26 -14.55 -17.26 -14.38
CA SER A 26 -13.18 -17.60 -14.78
C SER A 26 -12.62 -16.71 -15.89
N THR A 27 -13.37 -15.70 -16.35
CA THR A 27 -12.99 -14.83 -17.49
C THR A 27 -12.73 -13.38 -17.08
N THR A 28 -13.18 -12.96 -15.90
CA THR A 28 -13.03 -11.59 -15.44
C THR A 28 -11.85 -11.47 -14.49
N PHE A 29 -10.86 -10.67 -14.88
CA PHE A 29 -9.74 -10.29 -14.03
C PHE A 29 -10.06 -8.99 -13.31
N LEU A 30 -9.76 -8.95 -12.02
CA LEU A 30 -9.88 -7.80 -11.15
C LEU A 30 -8.49 -7.35 -10.71
N THR A 31 -8.34 -6.05 -10.53
CA THR A 31 -7.23 -5.44 -9.80
C THR A 31 -7.75 -4.78 -8.52
N SER A 32 -6.93 -4.74 -7.48
CA SER A 32 -7.29 -4.08 -6.22
C SER A 32 -7.15 -2.57 -6.37
N THR A 33 -8.00 -1.81 -5.68
CA THR A 33 -7.89 -0.36 -5.58
C THR A 33 -6.86 0.11 -4.54
N GLY A 34 -6.27 -0.82 -3.78
CA GLY A 34 -5.44 -0.51 -2.61
C GLY A 34 -6.24 -0.21 -1.34
N ILE A 35 -7.58 -0.11 -1.45
CA ILE A 35 -8.49 0.12 -0.32
C ILE A 35 -9.42 -1.09 -0.20
N PRO A 36 -9.21 -1.98 0.81
CA PRO A 36 -9.99 -3.20 0.95
C PRO A 36 -11.50 -2.97 1.07
N SER A 37 -11.91 -1.93 1.80
CA SER A 37 -13.33 -1.60 1.96
C SER A 37 -13.98 -1.12 0.66
N LEU A 38 -13.23 -0.47 -0.22
CA LEU A 38 -13.71 -0.06 -1.54
C LEU A 38 -13.80 -1.26 -2.47
N ASP A 39 -12.79 -2.14 -2.44
CA ASP A 39 -12.80 -3.38 -3.21
C ASP A 39 -14.01 -4.25 -2.85
N ASP A 40 -14.35 -4.36 -1.56
CA ASP A 40 -15.52 -5.10 -1.11
C ASP A 40 -16.83 -4.53 -1.70
N ILE A 41 -16.98 -3.21 -1.74
CA ILE A 41 -18.13 -2.53 -2.36
C ILE A 41 -18.18 -2.79 -3.87
N LEU A 42 -17.02 -2.85 -4.53
CA LEU A 42 -16.91 -3.15 -5.97
C LEU A 42 -17.05 -4.65 -6.30
N GLY A 43 -17.21 -5.52 -5.30
CA GLY A 43 -17.33 -6.97 -5.51
C GLY A 43 -15.99 -7.70 -5.63
N GLY A 44 -14.95 -7.15 -4.99
CA GLY A 44 -13.60 -7.73 -4.90
C GLY A 44 -12.51 -6.98 -5.66
N GLY A 45 -12.81 -5.79 -6.19
CA GLY A 45 -11.87 -4.92 -6.91
C GLY A 45 -12.43 -4.37 -8.23
N LEU A 46 -11.58 -3.67 -8.99
CA LEU A 46 -11.92 -3.08 -10.28
C LEU A 46 -11.63 -4.07 -11.44
N PRO A 47 -12.60 -4.38 -12.32
CA PRO A 47 -12.35 -5.21 -13.50
C PRO A 47 -11.38 -4.57 -14.49
N LEU A 48 -10.51 -5.38 -15.09
CA LEU A 48 -9.61 -4.91 -16.16
C LEU A 48 -10.39 -4.41 -17.38
N GLY A 49 -9.93 -3.30 -17.96
CA GLY A 49 -10.59 -2.64 -19.10
C GLY A 49 -11.73 -1.70 -18.71
N CYS A 50 -12.03 -1.56 -17.42
CA CYS A 50 -12.95 -0.57 -16.90
C CYS A 50 -12.21 0.67 -16.38
N SER A 51 -12.88 1.82 -16.44
CA SER A 51 -12.41 3.08 -15.83
C SER A 51 -13.24 3.39 -14.59
N GLN A 52 -12.59 3.74 -13.49
CA GLN A 52 -13.25 4.23 -12.28
C GLN A 52 -13.13 5.76 -12.21
N VAL A 53 -14.25 6.44 -12.00
CA VAL A 53 -14.30 7.89 -11.81
C VAL A 53 -14.85 8.16 -10.41
N ILE A 54 -14.14 8.97 -9.64
CA ILE A 54 -14.50 9.31 -8.26
C ILE A 54 -14.89 10.78 -8.21
N LEU A 55 -16.12 11.05 -7.77
CA LEU A 55 -16.57 12.40 -7.48
C LEU A 55 -16.33 12.67 -5.99
N ALA A 56 -15.41 13.59 -5.69
CA ALA A 56 -15.17 14.10 -4.34
C ALA A 56 -15.65 15.56 -4.28
N PRO A 57 -16.94 15.82 -4.01
CA PRO A 57 -17.51 17.16 -4.07
C PRO A 57 -17.13 18.05 -2.87
N ASP A 58 -16.57 17.47 -1.81
CA ASP A 58 -16.18 18.20 -0.61
C ASP A 58 -14.79 18.82 -0.78
N LEU A 59 -14.75 20.15 -0.87
CA LEU A 59 -13.53 20.93 -1.06
C LEU A 59 -12.54 20.79 0.11
N HIS A 60 -13.01 20.50 1.32
CA HIS A 60 -12.16 20.36 2.50
C HIS A 60 -11.70 18.93 2.73
N SER A 61 -12.12 18.00 1.86
CA SER A 61 -11.77 16.60 1.97
C SER A 61 -10.70 16.19 0.97
N ALA A 62 -9.68 15.50 1.47
CA ALA A 62 -8.66 14.87 0.64
C ALA A 62 -9.04 13.44 0.20
N TYR A 63 -10.30 12.99 0.34
CA TYR A 63 -10.66 11.59 0.05
C TYR A 63 -10.47 11.21 -1.43
N GLY A 64 -10.70 12.14 -2.36
CA GLY A 64 -10.47 11.88 -3.79
C GLY A 64 -8.99 11.61 -4.09
N GLU A 65 -8.14 12.53 -3.64
CA GLU A 65 -6.68 12.43 -3.77
C GLU A 65 -6.13 11.19 -3.07
N LEU A 66 -6.61 10.93 -1.85
CA LEU A 66 -6.20 9.76 -1.06
C LEU A 66 -6.52 8.46 -1.80
N THR A 67 -7.71 8.37 -2.40
CA THR A 67 -8.10 7.18 -3.17
C THR A 67 -7.21 6.97 -4.39
N GLN A 68 -6.83 8.05 -5.08
CA GLN A 68 -5.88 7.99 -6.20
C GLN A 68 -4.49 7.54 -5.73
N LYS A 69 -3.98 8.11 -4.63
CA LYS A 69 -2.67 7.73 -4.05
C LYS A 69 -2.63 6.26 -3.64
N TYR A 70 -3.70 5.72 -3.07
CA TYR A 70 -3.80 4.27 -2.79
C TYR A 70 -3.80 3.43 -4.07
N TYR A 71 -4.51 3.86 -5.10
CA TYR A 71 -4.54 3.15 -6.39
C TYR A 71 -3.17 3.10 -7.05
N VAL A 72 -2.44 4.23 -7.06
CA VAL A 72 -1.06 4.32 -7.56
C VAL A 72 -0.11 3.44 -6.74
N ALA A 73 -0.15 3.56 -5.41
CA ALA A 73 0.70 2.75 -4.53
C ALA A 73 0.45 1.24 -4.71
N GLN A 74 -0.81 0.84 -4.88
CA GLN A 74 -1.18 -0.55 -5.15
C GLN A 74 -0.62 -1.06 -6.48
N GLY A 75 -0.69 -0.26 -7.55
CA GLY A 75 -0.11 -0.59 -8.85
C GLY A 75 1.41 -0.77 -8.78
N LEU A 76 2.10 0.15 -8.09
CA LEU A 76 3.55 0.08 -7.86
C LEU A 76 3.93 -1.16 -7.05
N ALA A 77 3.19 -1.46 -5.98
CA ALA A 77 3.41 -2.64 -5.15
C ALA A 77 3.20 -3.95 -5.92
N ALA A 78 2.27 -3.94 -6.87
CA ALA A 78 2.01 -5.05 -7.77
C ALA A 78 3.00 -5.15 -8.94
N ALA A 79 4.03 -4.30 -9.01
CA ALA A 79 4.95 -4.21 -10.14
C ALA A 79 4.25 -4.02 -11.49
N GLN A 80 3.17 -3.23 -11.50
CA GLN A 80 2.45 -2.82 -12.71
C GLN A 80 2.99 -1.49 -13.22
N ASP A 81 2.89 -1.27 -14.54
CA ASP A 81 3.20 0.02 -15.14
C ASP A 81 2.09 1.02 -14.82
N VAL A 82 2.41 2.03 -14.02
CA VAL A 82 1.46 3.08 -13.60
C VAL A 82 1.73 4.36 -14.37
N TYR A 83 0.68 4.93 -14.97
CA TYR A 83 0.72 6.21 -15.67
C TYR A 83 -0.06 7.25 -14.86
N VAL A 84 0.62 8.33 -14.46
CA VAL A 84 0.00 9.47 -13.78
C VAL A 84 -0.04 10.64 -14.76
N VAL A 85 -1.23 11.18 -14.99
CA VAL A 85 -1.45 12.34 -15.85
C VAL A 85 -1.84 13.51 -14.96
N ASP A 86 -0.84 14.30 -14.58
CA ASP A 86 -0.96 15.47 -13.72
C ASP A 86 0.16 16.46 -14.08
N ASP A 87 -0.06 17.75 -13.84
CA ASP A 87 0.95 18.80 -14.04
C ASP A 87 2.18 18.58 -13.14
N GLU A 88 1.97 18.08 -11.91
CA GLU A 88 3.02 17.78 -10.91
C GLU A 88 3.08 16.28 -10.56
N GLY A 89 2.98 15.40 -11.56
CA GLY A 89 2.89 13.95 -11.35
C GLY A 89 4.03 13.30 -10.54
N ILE A 90 5.27 13.81 -10.62
CA ILE A 90 6.39 13.27 -9.83
C ILE A 90 6.17 13.51 -8.33
N ARG A 91 5.79 14.74 -7.96
CA ARG A 91 5.52 15.11 -6.56
C ARG A 91 4.34 14.31 -6.01
N PHE A 92 3.30 14.10 -6.83
CA PHE A 92 2.16 13.28 -6.45
C PHE A 92 2.55 11.84 -6.11
N VAL A 93 3.45 11.23 -6.89
CA VAL A 93 3.94 9.87 -6.65
C VAL A 93 4.84 9.80 -5.41
N GLU A 94 5.66 10.82 -5.16
CA GLU A 94 6.48 10.91 -3.93
C GLU A 94 5.62 10.99 -2.65
N GLU A 95 4.43 11.60 -2.74
CA GLU A 95 3.48 11.71 -1.65
C GLU A 95 2.53 10.50 -1.53
N CYS A 96 2.69 9.47 -2.35
CA CYS A 96 1.87 8.25 -2.27
C CYS A 96 2.12 7.46 -0.99
N MET A 97 1.19 6.56 -0.67
CA MET A 97 1.25 5.80 0.58
C MET A 97 2.47 4.90 0.65
N TRP A 98 3.14 4.90 1.80
CA TRP A 98 4.28 4.04 2.07
C TRP A 98 3.87 2.56 2.03
N MET A 99 4.72 1.73 1.44
CA MET A 99 4.50 0.29 1.34
C MET A 99 5.45 -0.47 2.27
N PRO A 100 4.95 -1.45 3.07
CA PRO A 100 5.81 -2.28 3.90
C PRO A 100 6.77 -3.10 3.03
N GLY A 101 8.07 -3.03 3.33
CA GLY A 101 9.11 -3.71 2.55
C GLY A 101 9.77 -2.84 1.47
N SER A 102 9.24 -1.64 1.20
CA SER A 102 10.01 -0.60 0.52
C SER A 102 11.06 -0.09 1.51
N ALA A 103 12.26 -0.65 1.48
CA ALA A 103 13.37 -0.13 2.25
C ALA A 103 13.53 1.33 1.85
N ALA A 104 13.34 2.25 2.81
CA ALA A 104 13.52 3.67 2.60
C ALA A 104 14.98 3.93 2.17
N SER A 105 15.23 3.93 0.86
CA SER A 105 16.48 4.38 0.31
C SER A 105 16.48 5.91 0.34
N SER A 106 17.01 6.43 1.46
CA SER A 106 17.58 7.78 1.66
C SER A 106 16.72 9.00 1.29
N SER A 107 16.21 9.76 2.28
CA SER A 107 16.90 10.94 2.85
C SER A 107 17.04 12.13 1.89
N SER A 108 16.09 13.07 1.94
CA SER A 108 16.31 14.47 1.57
C SER A 108 15.61 15.39 2.57
N VAL A 109 16.41 15.74 3.59
CA VAL A 109 16.48 17.04 4.27
C VAL A 109 15.32 18.01 4.03
N VAL A 110 14.48 18.20 5.04
CA VAL A 110 13.85 19.51 5.29
C VAL A 110 14.36 19.94 6.66
N GLU A 111 15.39 20.79 6.65
CA GLU A 111 15.85 21.50 7.83
C GLU A 111 14.80 22.54 8.20
N GLU A 112 13.98 22.25 9.21
CA GLU A 112 13.34 23.31 9.96
C GLU A 112 14.27 23.66 11.14
N SER A 113 15.05 24.71 10.90
CA SER A 113 15.91 25.35 11.90
C SER A 113 15.08 25.89 13.05
N GLU A 114 15.01 25.16 14.16
CA GLU A 114 14.86 25.78 15.48
C GLU A 114 16.13 25.56 16.30
N LYS A 115 16.98 26.58 16.26
CA LYS A 115 18.08 26.78 17.21
C LYS A 115 17.54 26.71 18.64
N ASN A 116 17.94 25.71 19.41
CA ASN A 116 18.34 25.97 20.79
C ASN A 116 19.39 24.99 21.33
N GLY A 117 20.64 25.47 21.33
CA GLY A 117 21.66 25.31 22.35
C GLY A 117 21.99 23.93 22.96
N GLY A 118 23.19 23.42 22.62
CA GLY A 118 23.95 22.54 23.52
C GLY A 118 24.91 21.61 22.78
N GLU A 119 26.19 21.99 22.74
CA GLU A 119 27.28 21.23 22.11
C GLU A 119 27.67 19.93 22.84
N ALA A 120 28.26 19.04 22.03
CA ALA A 120 29.28 18.03 22.34
C ALA A 120 28.87 16.66 22.93
N GLY A 121 29.23 15.60 22.17
CA GLY A 121 29.39 14.25 22.69
C GLY A 121 29.37 13.16 21.62
N GLU A 122 30.54 12.70 21.19
CA GLU A 122 30.75 11.55 20.31
C GLU A 122 30.08 10.26 20.83
N GLY A 123 29.57 9.46 19.88
CA GLY A 123 29.57 8.00 19.97
C GLY A 123 28.79 7.39 21.14
N GLN A 124 27.47 7.32 21.01
CA GLN A 124 26.67 6.24 21.59
C GLN A 124 25.29 6.23 20.94
N ASP A 125 24.81 5.03 20.63
CA ASP A 125 23.49 4.69 20.12
C ASP A 125 22.39 5.43 20.91
N THR A 126 22.02 6.63 20.45
CA THR A 126 21.07 7.50 21.15
C THR A 126 19.68 6.92 20.94
N LYS A 127 19.33 5.94 21.78
CA LYS A 127 17.94 5.52 22.00
C LYS A 127 17.13 6.79 22.28
N ILE A 128 16.39 7.27 21.29
CA ILE A 128 15.64 8.52 21.37
C ILE A 128 14.61 8.37 22.49
N LYS A 129 14.79 9.12 23.58
CA LYS A 129 13.93 9.09 24.77
C LYS A 129 12.89 10.20 24.66
N ILE A 130 11.71 9.88 24.16
CA ILE A 130 10.64 10.87 23.97
C ILE A 130 9.91 11.19 25.30
N ALA A 131 9.68 10.21 26.17
CA ALA A 131 9.25 10.47 27.54
C ALA A 131 9.58 9.28 28.45
N TRP A 132 10.02 9.59 29.68
CA TRP A 132 10.43 8.61 30.69
C TRP A 132 9.34 7.57 31.00
N ARG A 133 8.06 7.94 30.85
CA ARG A 133 6.92 7.01 31.08
C ARG A 133 6.85 5.85 30.09
N TYR A 134 7.39 5.98 28.88
CA TYR A 134 7.30 4.93 27.87
C TYR A 134 8.33 3.80 28.07
N GLU A 135 9.34 3.99 28.94
CA GLU A 135 10.38 2.99 29.20
C GLU A 135 9.85 1.75 29.93
N GLN A 136 8.84 1.94 30.79
CA GLN A 136 8.26 0.86 31.60
C GLN A 136 6.97 0.29 30.99
N MET A 137 6.53 0.77 29.82
CA MET A 137 5.36 0.23 29.16
C MET A 137 5.70 -1.00 28.33
N LYS A 138 4.86 -2.04 28.44
CA LYS A 138 4.93 -3.21 27.58
C LYS A 138 4.73 -2.77 26.12
N GLN A 139 5.55 -3.27 25.20
CA GLN A 139 5.34 -3.04 23.77
C GLN A 139 3.93 -3.46 23.38
N PHE A 140 3.22 -2.55 22.70
CA PHE A 140 1.84 -2.79 22.28
C PHE A 140 1.81 -3.99 21.34
N GLN A 141 1.11 -5.05 21.74
CA GLN A 141 0.88 -6.22 20.90
C GLN A 141 -0.44 -6.02 20.15
N THR A 142 -0.37 -5.86 18.84
CA THR A 142 -1.57 -5.85 18.00
C THR A 142 -2.10 -7.28 17.85
N THR A 143 -3.41 -7.46 17.73
CA THR A 143 -4.05 -8.77 17.49
C THR A 143 -3.86 -9.29 16.06
N VAL A 144 -3.22 -8.52 15.19
CA VAL A 144 -2.88 -8.91 13.83
C VAL A 144 -1.58 -9.70 13.89
N SER A 145 -1.65 -11.01 13.65
CA SER A 145 -0.46 -11.84 13.49
C SER A 145 0.31 -11.36 12.27
N SER A 146 1.56 -10.94 12.44
CA SER A 146 2.49 -10.66 11.34
C SER A 146 2.92 -11.97 10.67
N SER A 147 1.99 -12.65 10.01
CA SER A 147 2.32 -13.72 9.08
C SER A 147 2.98 -13.09 7.86
N ASN A 148 4.29 -13.30 7.76
CA ASN A 148 5.17 -12.86 6.69
C ASN A 148 4.81 -13.59 5.38
N GLN A 149 3.67 -13.22 4.80
CA GLN A 149 3.03 -13.96 3.71
C GLN A 149 2.96 -13.10 2.45
N TYR A 150 4.13 -12.75 1.92
CA TYR A 150 4.29 -12.37 0.51
C TYR A 150 5.58 -12.99 -0.02
N VAL A 151 5.48 -14.26 -0.38
CA VAL A 151 6.33 -14.89 -1.38
C VAL A 151 5.37 -15.51 -2.38
N VAL A 152 5.35 -14.90 -3.57
CA VAL A 152 5.12 -15.42 -4.93
C VAL A 152 4.51 -14.30 -5.77
#